data_AF-A6XHG9-F1
#
_entry.id   AF-A6XHG9-F1
#
_cell.length_a   1.000
_cell.length_b   1.000
_cell.length_c   1.000
_cell.angle_alpha   90.00
_cell.angle_beta   90.00
_cell.angle_gamma   90.00
#
_symmetry.space_group_name_H-M   'P 1'
#
loop_
_entity.id
_entity.type
_entity.pdbx_description
1 polymer ?
#
loop_
_entity_poly.entity_id
_entity_poly.type
_entity_poly.pdbx_seq_one_letter_code
_entity_poly.pdbx_strand_id
1 'polypeptide(L)'
;LKDIPVMPKGRYEIMKNYMPKVGTLGLDMMFRTCTVQVNLDFSSEDDMIRKFRAGLALQPIATALFANSPFTEGKPNGYLSKRSHIWTDTDKNRSGMLPFVFDDSFGFEQYVDYALDVPMYFVYRKKKYIDCTGMTFRDFLAGKLPCIPGELPTLNDWENHLTTIFPEVRLKRYLEMRGADSGPWRR
;
A
#
# COMPACT_ATOMS: atom_id res chain seq x y z
N LEU A 1 18.55 6.84 -6.95
CA LEU A 1 18.49 5.40 -6.61
C LEU A 1 19.86 4.76 -6.44
N LYS A 2 20.84 5.05 -7.32
CA LYS A 2 22.19 4.46 -7.25
C LYS A 2 22.93 4.74 -5.92
N ASP A 3 22.62 5.87 -5.28
CA ASP A 3 23.27 6.31 -4.03
C ASP A 3 22.54 5.85 -2.75
N ILE A 4 21.41 5.13 -2.88
CA ILE A 4 20.61 4.71 -1.72
C ILE A 4 20.92 3.24 -1.38
N PRO A 5 21.40 2.94 -0.16
CA PRO A 5 21.63 1.57 0.27
C PRO A 5 20.36 0.73 0.24
N VAL A 6 20.48 -0.51 -0.23
CA VAL A 6 19.36 -1.46 -0.25
C VAL A 6 19.45 -2.36 0.97
N MET A 7 18.39 -2.40 1.77
CA MET A 7 18.32 -3.31 2.91
C MET A 7 18.25 -4.76 2.44
N PRO A 8 19.03 -5.70 3.04
CA PRO A 8 19.12 -7.09 2.59
C PRO A 8 17.89 -7.91 3.02
N LYS A 9 16.70 -7.57 2.49
CA LYS A 9 15.43 -8.24 2.78
C LYS A 9 14.83 -8.78 1.48
N GLY A 10 14.66 -10.10 1.37
CA GLY A 10 14.20 -10.77 0.14
C GLY A 10 12.88 -10.20 -0.43
N ARG A 11 11.92 -9.79 0.42
CA ARG A 11 10.68 -9.12 -0.05
C ARG A 11 10.94 -7.85 -0.87
N TYR A 12 12.01 -7.11 -0.59
CA TYR A 12 12.32 -5.87 -1.31
C TYR A 12 12.92 -6.15 -2.68
N GLU A 13 13.57 -7.29 -2.89
CA GLU A 13 14.06 -7.71 -4.20
C GLU A 13 12.90 -7.94 -5.18
N ILE A 14 11.88 -8.69 -4.74
CA ILE A 14 10.65 -8.93 -5.52
C ILE A 14 9.98 -7.60 -5.87
N MET A 15 9.75 -6.74 -4.88
CA MET A 15 9.12 -5.43 -5.10
C MET A 15 9.95 -4.54 -6.04
N LYS A 16 11.28 -4.48 -5.87
CA LYS A 16 12.18 -3.68 -6.71
C LYS A 16 12.13 -4.12 -8.17
N ASN A 17 12.02 -5.43 -8.43
CA ASN A 17 11.89 -5.97 -9.78
C ASN A 17 10.48 -5.74 -10.37
N TYR A 18 9.47 -5.62 -9.52
CA TYR A 18 8.08 -5.42 -9.94
C TYR A 18 7.72 -3.96 -10.24
N MET A 19 8.15 -3.01 -9.41
CA MET A 19 7.73 -1.60 -9.51
C MET A 19 7.87 -1.00 -10.92
N PRO A 20 8.98 -1.22 -11.67
CA PRO A 20 9.11 -0.68 -13.04
C PRO A 20 8.07 -1.21 -14.04
N LYS A 21 7.37 -2.30 -13.72
CA LYS A 21 6.34 -2.91 -14.57
C LYS A 21 4.97 -2.23 -14.42
N VAL A 22 4.77 -1.44 -13.36
CA VAL A 22 3.44 -0.91 -12.96
C VAL A 22 3.40 0.61 -12.77
N GLY A 23 4.54 1.28 -12.72
CA GLY A 23 4.66 2.73 -12.60
C GLY A 23 6.10 3.19 -12.73
N THR A 24 6.32 4.50 -12.88
CA THR A 24 7.69 5.05 -13.01
C THR A 24 8.27 5.51 -11.68
N LEU A 25 7.44 5.74 -10.66
CA LEU A 25 7.84 6.30 -9.38
C LEU A 25 7.87 5.28 -8.23
N GLY A 26 7.46 4.02 -8.47
CA GLY A 26 7.40 3.00 -7.42
C GLY A 26 8.76 2.69 -6.74
N LEU A 27 9.87 2.80 -7.47
CA LEU A 27 11.20 2.69 -6.86
C LEU A 27 11.53 3.88 -5.96
N ASP A 28 11.07 5.08 -6.32
CA ASP A 28 11.26 6.26 -5.47
C ASP A 28 10.43 6.18 -4.20
N MET A 29 9.21 5.63 -4.28
CA MET A 29 8.43 5.29 -3.10
C MET A 29 9.24 4.41 -2.15
N MET A 30 9.83 3.32 -2.66
CA MET A 30 10.56 2.35 -1.86
C MET A 30 11.82 2.92 -1.19
N PHE A 31 12.53 3.83 -1.84
CA PHE A 31 13.89 4.21 -1.44
C PHE A 31 14.05 5.69 -1.06
N ARG A 32 13.12 6.57 -1.43
CA ARG A 32 13.27 8.03 -1.30
C ARG A 32 12.10 8.71 -0.58
N THR A 33 11.25 7.97 0.13
CA THR A 33 10.13 8.55 0.88
C THR A 33 10.13 8.13 2.35
N CYS A 34 9.67 9.04 3.22
CA CYS A 34 9.43 8.80 4.64
C CYS A 34 8.05 9.35 5.01
N THR A 35 7.34 8.66 5.90
CA THR A 35 5.96 8.97 6.29
C THR A 35 5.83 8.90 7.80
N VAL A 36 4.88 9.65 8.35
CA VAL A 36 4.31 9.42 9.68
C VAL A 36 2.89 8.90 9.48
N GLN A 37 2.51 7.85 10.21
CA GLN A 37 1.21 7.19 10.08
C GLN A 37 0.62 6.94 11.45
N VAL A 38 -0.71 6.95 11.52
CA VAL A 38 -1.47 6.56 12.71
C VAL A 38 -2.40 5.41 12.38
N ASN A 39 -2.52 4.49 13.33
CA ASN A 39 -3.40 3.34 13.26
C ASN A 39 -4.55 3.54 14.26
N LEU A 40 -5.78 3.37 13.81
CA LEU A 40 -6.99 3.63 14.60
C LEU A 40 -7.93 2.43 14.52
N ASP A 41 -8.49 2.04 15.66
CA ASP A 41 -9.45 0.96 15.76
C ASP A 41 -10.87 1.40 15.36
N PHE A 42 -11.71 0.43 15.07
CA PHE A 42 -13.15 0.59 14.86
C PHE A 42 -13.93 -0.43 15.70
N SER A 43 -15.15 -0.08 16.10
CA SER A 43 -15.97 -0.91 16.98
C SER A 43 -16.98 -1.80 16.24
N SER A 44 -17.31 -1.46 15.00
CA SER A 44 -18.26 -2.19 14.15
C SER A 44 -17.95 -1.94 12.67
N GLU A 45 -18.65 -2.65 11.78
CA GLU A 45 -18.59 -2.39 10.33
C GLU A 45 -19.09 -0.97 10.00
N ASP A 46 -20.18 -0.51 10.61
CA ASP A 46 -20.69 0.86 10.43
C ASP A 46 -19.67 1.92 10.86
N ASP A 47 -19.00 1.72 12.01
CA ASP A 47 -17.95 2.61 12.49
C ASP A 47 -16.74 2.61 11.56
N MET A 48 -16.35 1.42 11.05
CA MET A 48 -15.32 1.26 10.04
C MET A 48 -15.65 2.05 8.77
N ILE A 49 -16.85 1.87 8.20
CA ILE A 49 -17.29 2.57 6.98
C ILE A 49 -17.22 4.08 7.17
N ARG A 50 -17.77 4.59 8.29
CA ARG A 50 -17.76 6.03 8.61
C ARG A 50 -16.35 6.57 8.73
N LYS A 51 -15.46 5.90 9.47
CA LYS A 51 -14.06 6.30 9.65
C LYS A 51 -13.25 6.20 8.36
N PHE A 52 -13.52 5.20 7.53
CA PHE A 52 -12.83 5.03 6.24
C PHE A 52 -13.23 6.15 5.28
N ARG A 53 -14.52 6.42 5.11
CA ARG A 53 -15.02 7.55 4.29
C ARG A 53 -14.47 8.89 4.76
N ALA A 54 -14.52 9.16 6.08
CA ALA A 54 -13.96 10.38 6.65
C ALA A 54 -12.45 10.49 6.42
N GLY A 55 -11.70 9.40 6.67
CA GLY A 55 -10.26 9.35 6.47
C GLY A 55 -9.87 9.62 5.03
N LEU A 56 -10.53 8.99 4.04
CA LEU A 56 -10.27 9.21 2.63
C LEU A 56 -10.57 10.65 2.21
N ALA A 57 -11.76 11.17 2.57
CA ALA A 57 -12.16 12.52 2.20
C ALA A 57 -11.21 13.59 2.75
N LEU A 58 -10.70 13.39 3.97
CA LEU A 58 -9.80 14.33 4.64
C LEU A 58 -8.31 14.09 4.34
N GLN A 59 -7.95 12.98 3.69
CA GLN A 59 -6.54 12.65 3.49
C GLN A 59 -5.75 13.69 2.69
N PRO A 60 -6.29 14.28 1.61
CA PRO A 60 -5.59 15.37 0.92
C PRO A 60 -5.36 16.60 1.80
N ILE A 61 -6.21 16.88 2.79
CA ILE A 61 -6.01 17.96 3.77
C ILE A 61 -4.83 17.62 4.69
N ALA A 62 -4.76 16.38 5.20
CA ALA A 62 -3.61 15.92 5.98
C ALA A 62 -2.32 16.00 5.16
N THR A 63 -2.34 15.55 3.90
CA THR A 63 -1.20 15.68 2.98
C THR A 63 -0.76 17.13 2.81
N ALA A 64 -1.70 18.07 2.65
CA ALA A 64 -1.39 19.49 2.50
C ALA A 64 -0.78 20.10 3.78
N LEU A 65 -1.34 19.80 4.95
CA LEU A 65 -0.83 20.26 6.25
C LEU A 65 0.59 19.75 6.53
N PHE A 66 0.87 18.51 6.14
CA PHE A 66 2.15 17.83 6.42
C PHE A 66 3.12 17.83 5.23
N ALA A 67 2.86 18.59 4.16
CA ALA A 67 3.71 18.59 2.97
C ALA A 67 5.16 19.01 3.30
N ASN A 68 6.13 18.13 3.04
CA ASN A 68 7.51 18.31 3.51
C ASN A 68 8.57 17.68 2.59
N SER A 69 8.36 17.68 1.28
CA SER A 69 9.31 17.10 0.31
C SER A 69 9.53 17.93 -0.96
N PRO A 70 9.94 19.21 -0.85
CA PRO A 70 10.05 20.12 -2.00
C PRO A 70 11.36 20.01 -2.79
N PHE A 71 12.31 19.16 -2.35
CA PHE A 71 13.62 19.04 -2.98
C PHE A 71 13.88 17.64 -3.55
N THR A 72 14.63 17.59 -4.65
CA THR A 72 15.20 16.35 -5.20
C THR A 72 16.59 16.67 -5.71
N GLU A 73 17.58 15.86 -5.32
CA GLU A 73 18.98 15.99 -5.79
C GLU A 73 19.54 17.41 -5.62
N GLY A 74 19.25 18.02 -4.46
CA GLY A 74 19.73 19.35 -4.09
C GLY A 74 18.99 20.54 -4.71
N LYS A 75 17.91 20.32 -5.48
CA LYS A 75 17.16 21.39 -6.15
C LYS A 75 15.66 21.33 -5.86
N PRO A 76 14.93 22.48 -5.92
CA PRO A 76 13.47 22.47 -5.90
C PRO A 76 12.91 21.60 -7.02
N ASN A 77 11.93 20.74 -6.69
CA ASN A 77 11.37 19.76 -7.63
C ASN A 77 9.99 20.14 -8.21
N GLY A 78 9.45 21.29 -7.81
CA GLY A 78 8.14 21.80 -8.26
C GLY A 78 6.93 21.29 -7.47
N TYR A 79 7.13 20.48 -6.43
CA TYR A 79 6.07 19.96 -5.56
C TYR A 79 6.23 20.48 -4.13
N LEU A 80 5.13 20.54 -3.37
CA LEU A 80 5.19 20.74 -1.91
C LEU A 80 5.39 19.40 -1.20
N SER A 81 4.60 18.38 -1.58
CA SER A 81 4.84 16.98 -1.24
C SER A 81 5.15 16.20 -2.52
N LYS A 82 6.45 16.05 -2.83
CA LYS A 82 6.88 15.13 -3.89
C LYS A 82 6.54 13.69 -3.53
N ARG A 83 6.59 13.34 -2.23
CA ARG A 83 6.21 12.02 -1.72
C ARG A 83 4.78 11.67 -2.09
N SER A 84 3.80 12.55 -1.88
CA SER A 84 2.41 12.27 -2.23
C SER A 84 2.25 12.05 -3.74
N HIS A 85 2.89 12.90 -4.55
CA HIS A 85 2.90 12.72 -6.00
C HIS A 85 3.54 11.40 -6.46
N ILE A 86 4.59 10.92 -5.79
CA ILE A 86 5.20 9.60 -6.08
C ILE A 86 4.16 8.46 -5.99
N TRP A 87 3.21 8.53 -5.05
CA TRP A 87 2.18 7.50 -4.87
C TRP A 87 1.17 7.43 -6.02
N THR A 88 1.01 8.49 -6.81
CA THR A 88 0.07 8.51 -7.95
C THR A 88 0.58 7.72 -9.15
N ASP A 89 1.89 7.44 -9.22
CA ASP A 89 2.53 6.65 -10.29
C ASP A 89 3.42 5.53 -9.71
N THR A 90 2.97 4.96 -8.59
CA THR A 90 3.60 3.78 -7.96
C THR A 90 3.02 2.47 -8.51
N ASP A 91 1.72 2.23 -8.32
CA ASP A 91 0.99 1.08 -8.87
C ASP A 91 -0.52 1.31 -8.69
N LYS A 92 -1.22 1.50 -9.81
CA LYS A 92 -2.66 1.81 -9.83
C LYS A 92 -3.56 0.74 -9.22
N ASN A 93 -3.09 -0.51 -9.11
CA ASN A 93 -3.92 -1.60 -8.57
C ASN A 93 -4.00 -1.54 -7.04
N ARG A 94 -3.05 -0.87 -6.39
CA ARG A 94 -2.89 -0.91 -4.93
C ARG A 94 -2.78 0.46 -4.28
N SER A 95 -2.91 1.57 -5.02
CA SER A 95 -2.85 2.92 -4.46
C SER A 95 -4.09 3.75 -4.81
N GLY A 96 -4.19 4.93 -4.19
CA GLY A 96 -5.23 5.91 -4.50
C GLY A 96 -6.37 6.01 -3.49
N MET A 97 -7.45 6.65 -3.95
CA MET A 97 -8.55 7.14 -3.11
C MET A 97 -9.69 6.14 -2.91
N LEU A 98 -9.64 4.95 -3.52
CA LEU A 98 -10.64 3.89 -3.40
C LEU A 98 -12.10 4.41 -3.47
N PRO A 99 -12.55 4.97 -4.61
CA PRO A 99 -13.86 5.62 -4.69
C PRO A 99 -15.03 4.72 -4.29
N PHE A 100 -14.92 3.41 -4.51
CA PHE A 100 -15.95 2.43 -4.13
C PHE A 100 -16.26 2.39 -2.63
N VAL A 101 -15.38 2.93 -1.78
CA VAL A 101 -15.64 3.09 -0.33
C VAL A 101 -16.84 4.02 -0.06
N PHE A 102 -17.19 4.88 -1.02
CA PHE A 102 -18.32 5.78 -0.95
C PHE A 102 -19.61 5.21 -1.55
N ASP A 103 -19.58 4.02 -2.14
CA ASP A 103 -20.78 3.35 -2.64
C ASP A 103 -21.66 2.90 -1.47
N ASP A 104 -22.98 2.90 -1.65
CA ASP A 104 -23.93 2.47 -0.61
C ASP A 104 -23.75 1.00 -0.21
N SER A 105 -23.20 0.18 -1.09
CA SER A 105 -22.91 -1.24 -0.86
C SER A 105 -21.64 -1.49 -0.04
N PHE A 106 -20.85 -0.46 0.26
CA PHE A 106 -19.53 -0.66 0.85
C PHE A 106 -19.58 -1.25 2.27
N GLY A 107 -18.78 -2.29 2.47
CA GLY A 107 -18.55 -2.96 3.75
C GLY A 107 -17.26 -3.79 3.69
N PHE A 108 -17.05 -4.66 4.68
CA PHE A 108 -15.90 -5.56 4.73
C PHE A 108 -15.83 -6.47 3.51
N GLU A 109 -16.97 -7.00 3.04
CA GLU A 109 -17.04 -7.91 1.90
C GLU A 109 -16.47 -7.26 0.62
N GLN A 110 -16.92 -6.05 0.28
CA GLN A 110 -16.42 -5.34 -0.90
C GLN A 110 -14.92 -5.00 -0.79
N TYR A 111 -14.42 -4.71 0.41
CA TYR A 111 -12.98 -4.51 0.61
C TYR A 111 -12.19 -5.83 0.48
N VAL A 112 -12.75 -6.95 0.94
CA VAL A 112 -12.15 -8.29 0.75
C VAL A 112 -12.09 -8.61 -0.74
N ASP A 113 -13.16 -8.38 -1.50
CA ASP A 113 -13.16 -8.60 -2.95
C ASP A 113 -12.12 -7.75 -3.67
N TYR A 114 -12.06 -6.45 -3.33
CA TYR A 114 -10.98 -5.57 -3.81
C TYR A 114 -9.61 -6.19 -3.54
N ALA A 115 -9.34 -6.57 -2.28
CA ALA A 115 -8.05 -7.12 -1.88
C ALA A 115 -7.74 -8.48 -2.55
N LEU A 116 -8.74 -9.33 -2.79
CA LEU A 116 -8.57 -10.61 -3.50
C LEU A 116 -8.02 -10.42 -4.91
N ASP A 117 -8.43 -9.34 -5.57
CA ASP A 117 -8.10 -9.02 -6.96
C ASP A 117 -6.85 -8.12 -7.12
N VAL A 118 -6.35 -7.52 -6.03
CA VAL A 118 -5.04 -6.86 -6.04
C VAL A 118 -3.94 -7.90 -6.31
N PRO A 119 -3.06 -7.70 -7.31
CA PRO A 119 -1.96 -8.63 -7.58
C PRO A 119 -1.04 -8.82 -6.36
N MET A 120 -0.69 -10.08 -6.08
CA MET A 120 0.22 -10.43 -5.00
C MET A 120 1.65 -9.98 -5.30
N TYR A 121 2.46 -9.84 -4.25
CA TYR A 121 3.92 -9.77 -4.39
C TYR A 121 4.57 -11.11 -4.11
N PHE A 122 4.23 -11.72 -2.98
CA PHE A 122 4.93 -12.91 -2.53
C PHE A 122 4.06 -13.80 -1.67
N VAL A 123 4.50 -15.05 -1.52
CA VAL A 123 4.10 -15.94 -0.42
C VAL A 123 5.35 -16.27 0.41
N TYR A 124 5.18 -16.40 1.73
CA TYR A 124 6.29 -16.74 2.61
C TYR A 124 6.23 -18.21 3.02
N ARG A 125 7.22 -19.00 2.61
CA ARG A 125 7.32 -20.43 2.93
C ARG A 125 8.76 -20.79 3.28
N LYS A 126 8.95 -21.64 4.29
CA LYS A 126 10.28 -22.19 4.65
C LYS A 126 11.37 -21.11 4.74
N LYS A 127 11.04 -19.97 5.35
CA LYS A 127 11.89 -18.79 5.52
C LYS A 127 12.28 -18.05 4.22
N LYS A 128 11.61 -18.31 3.10
CA LYS A 128 11.86 -17.69 1.80
C LYS A 128 10.62 -16.94 1.31
N TYR A 129 10.86 -15.83 0.62
CA TYR A 129 9.85 -15.11 -0.14
C TYR A 129 9.80 -15.72 -1.54
N ILE A 130 8.65 -16.27 -1.92
CA ILE A 130 8.38 -16.82 -3.24
C ILE A 130 7.71 -15.72 -4.05
N ASP A 131 8.26 -15.35 -5.20
CA ASP A 131 7.68 -14.36 -6.11
C ASP A 131 6.37 -14.91 -6.70
N CYS A 132 5.28 -14.20 -6.44
CA CYS A 132 3.96 -14.49 -7.03
C CYS A 132 3.39 -13.23 -7.69
N THR A 133 4.26 -12.37 -8.21
CA THR A 133 3.88 -11.19 -8.97
C THR A 133 3.09 -11.57 -10.23
N GLY A 134 2.05 -10.80 -10.54
CA GLY A 134 1.13 -11.10 -11.65
C GLY A 134 0.07 -12.16 -11.34
N MET A 135 0.05 -12.71 -10.12
CA MET A 135 -0.98 -13.64 -9.63
C MET A 135 -1.89 -12.93 -8.62
N THR A 136 -3.10 -13.46 -8.40
CA THR A 136 -4.07 -12.87 -7.46
C THR A 136 -4.24 -13.73 -6.20
N PHE A 137 -4.69 -13.11 -5.11
CA PHE A 137 -5.03 -13.89 -3.91
C PHE A 137 -6.30 -14.73 -4.14
N ARG A 138 -7.19 -14.30 -5.05
CA ARG A 138 -8.34 -15.09 -5.50
C ARG A 138 -7.91 -16.44 -6.09
N ASP A 139 -6.88 -16.45 -6.94
CA ASP A 139 -6.32 -17.69 -7.48
C ASP A 139 -5.69 -18.55 -6.38
N PHE A 140 -5.06 -17.92 -5.39
CA PHE A 140 -4.51 -18.62 -4.23
C PHE A 140 -5.59 -19.30 -3.41
N LEU A 141 -6.69 -18.60 -3.13
CA LEU A 141 -7.83 -19.16 -2.41
C LEU A 141 -8.41 -20.40 -3.11
N ALA A 142 -8.30 -20.46 -4.44
CA ALA A 142 -8.70 -21.61 -5.25
C ALA A 142 -7.61 -22.70 -5.42
N GLY A 143 -6.43 -22.54 -4.81
CA GLY A 143 -5.29 -23.47 -4.95
C GLY A 143 -4.59 -23.44 -6.31
N LYS A 144 -4.77 -22.34 -7.07
CA LYS A 144 -4.35 -22.22 -8.48
C LYS A 144 -3.07 -21.42 -8.70
N LEU A 145 -2.30 -21.10 -7.65
CA LEU A 145 -1.03 -20.38 -7.82
C LEU A 145 0.03 -21.25 -8.50
N PRO A 146 0.55 -20.87 -9.67
CA PRO A 146 1.63 -21.62 -10.33
C PRO A 146 2.94 -21.64 -9.53
N CYS A 147 3.21 -20.59 -8.72
CA CYS A 147 4.41 -20.49 -7.89
C CYS A 147 4.43 -21.53 -6.74
N ILE A 148 3.26 -22.03 -6.32
CA ILE A 148 3.07 -23.04 -5.26
C ILE A 148 1.84 -23.92 -5.56
N PRO A 149 1.93 -24.83 -6.54
CA PRO A 149 0.76 -25.56 -7.06
C PRO A 149 0.02 -26.36 -5.98
N GLY A 150 -1.30 -26.18 -5.88
CA GLY A 150 -2.16 -26.92 -4.97
C GLY A 150 -2.13 -26.49 -3.51
N GLU A 151 -1.28 -25.52 -3.13
CA GLU A 151 -1.32 -24.95 -1.78
C GLU A 151 -2.50 -23.99 -1.60
N LEU A 152 -3.10 -24.00 -0.41
CA LEU A 152 -4.14 -23.06 0.01
C LEU A 152 -3.57 -21.99 0.96
N PRO A 153 -4.15 -20.78 0.99
CA PRO A 153 -3.67 -19.70 1.83
C PRO A 153 -3.97 -19.95 3.32
N THR A 154 -3.09 -19.41 4.16
CA THR A 154 -3.30 -19.28 5.60
C THR A 154 -3.74 -17.86 5.97
N LEU A 155 -4.20 -17.65 7.21
CA LEU A 155 -4.44 -16.29 7.72
C LEU A 155 -3.18 -15.41 7.69
N ASN A 156 -2.00 -16.01 7.90
CA ASN A 156 -0.74 -15.28 7.78
C ASN A 156 -0.47 -14.82 6.34
N ASP A 157 -0.86 -15.62 5.34
CA ASP A 157 -0.75 -15.21 3.93
C ASP A 157 -1.69 -14.05 3.61
N TRP A 158 -2.90 -14.09 4.15
CA TRP A 158 -3.86 -13.00 4.02
C TRP A 158 -3.35 -11.71 4.69
N GLU A 159 -2.86 -11.79 5.93
CA GLU A 159 -2.27 -10.66 6.62
C GLU A 159 -1.07 -10.08 5.86
N ASN A 160 -0.19 -10.95 5.34
CA ASN A 160 0.92 -10.53 4.49
C ASN A 160 0.43 -9.80 3.24
N HIS A 161 -0.57 -10.36 2.54
CA HIS A 161 -1.13 -9.76 1.31
C HIS A 161 -1.72 -8.38 1.56
N LEU A 162 -2.54 -8.22 2.61
CA LEU A 162 -3.12 -6.93 3.00
C LEU A 162 -2.04 -5.88 3.29
N THR A 163 -0.86 -6.26 3.78
CA THR A 163 0.25 -5.32 4.01
C THR A 163 0.90 -4.80 2.73
N THR A 164 0.60 -5.41 1.57
CA THR A 164 1.10 -5.01 0.25
C THR A 164 0.16 -4.06 -0.51
N ILE A 165 -1.02 -3.78 0.03
CA ILE A 165 -1.94 -2.78 -0.53
C ILE A 165 -1.57 -1.42 0.06
N PHE A 166 -1.60 -0.33 -0.71
CA PHE A 166 -1.11 1.00 -0.31
C PHE A 166 -2.04 2.18 -0.70
N PRO A 167 -3.35 2.12 -0.42
CA PRO A 167 -4.24 3.27 -0.62
C PRO A 167 -3.90 4.43 0.33
N GLU A 168 -4.58 5.57 0.12
CA GLU A 168 -4.48 6.75 1.00
C GLU A 168 -4.97 6.46 2.43
N VAL A 169 -5.97 5.60 2.57
CA VAL A 169 -6.39 4.98 3.84
C VAL A 169 -6.50 3.49 3.64
N ARG A 170 -5.85 2.70 4.50
CA ARG A 170 -5.83 1.24 4.39
C ARG A 170 -6.61 0.59 5.51
N LEU A 171 -7.38 -0.43 5.15
CA LEU A 171 -8.10 -1.28 6.09
C LEU A 171 -7.37 -2.62 6.28
N LYS A 172 -7.18 -2.98 7.55
CA LYS A 172 -6.84 -4.31 8.07
C LYS A 172 -7.80 -4.60 9.23
N ARG A 173 -7.31 -5.16 10.34
CA ARG A 173 -8.04 -5.19 11.62
C ARG A 173 -8.17 -3.81 12.30
N TYR A 174 -7.55 -2.79 11.69
CA TYR A 174 -7.56 -1.38 12.06
C TYR A 174 -7.44 -0.54 10.78
N LEU A 175 -7.73 0.76 10.86
CA LEU A 175 -7.53 1.71 9.78
C LEU A 175 -6.17 2.39 9.91
N GLU A 176 -5.48 2.61 8.79
CA GLU A 176 -4.19 3.29 8.74
C GLU A 176 -4.31 4.56 7.89
N MET A 177 -3.95 5.71 8.45
CA MET A 177 -3.88 6.99 7.74
C MET A 177 -2.48 7.18 7.16
N ARG A 178 -2.37 7.39 5.84
CA ARG A 178 -1.12 7.22 5.09
C ARG A 178 -0.68 8.44 4.28
N GLY A 179 -1.46 9.52 4.26
CA GLY A 179 -1.20 10.69 3.40
C GLY A 179 0.01 11.54 3.82
N ALA A 180 0.36 11.58 5.11
CA ALA A 180 1.33 12.55 5.63
C ALA A 180 2.81 12.23 5.32
N ASP A 181 3.55 13.25 4.89
CA ASP A 181 5.02 13.20 4.86
C ASP A 181 5.54 13.21 6.30
N SER A 182 6.69 12.58 6.53
CA SER A 182 7.36 12.68 7.82
C SER A 182 7.92 14.10 8.05
N GLY A 183 7.96 14.53 9.30
CA GLY A 183 8.41 15.84 9.73
C GLY A 183 9.25 15.80 11.01
N PRO A 184 9.69 16.95 11.51
CA PRO A 184 10.33 17.03 12.82
C PRO A 184 9.33 16.68 13.94
N TRP A 185 9.84 16.32 15.11
CA TRP A 185 9.07 15.82 16.27
C TRP A 185 7.84 16.67 16.69
N ARG A 186 7.82 18.00 16.51
CA ARG A 186 6.74 18.90 17.00
C ARG A 186 5.90 19.57 15.91
N ARG A 187 5.98 19.16 14.65
CA ARG A 187 5.18 19.80 13.59
C ARG A 187 3.80 19.16 13.45
#